data_AF-Q0GY28-F1
#
_entry.id   AF-Q0GY28-F1
#
_cell.length_a   1.000
_cell.length_b   1.000
_cell.length_c   1.000
_cell.angle_alpha   90.00
_cell.angle_beta   90.00
_cell.angle_gamma   90.00
#
_symmetry.space_group_name_H-M   'P 1'
#
loop_
_entity.id
_entity.type
_entity.pdbx_description
1 polymer ?
#
loop_
_entity_poly.entity_id
_entity_poly.type
_entity_poly.pdbx_seq_one_letter_code
_entity_poly.pdbx_strand_id
1 'polypeptide(L)'
;PEFPWYGYDAYKGFEARYHDLKVNLKGSKEYQVYCFNLKRSFPRRTHSITNNFYKKIVGSGSVFKSYAENPRVLDENLDKLEKNILNVIYNGYKSNANGFMNGIEDFNAILVTQ
;
A
#
# COMPACT_ATOMS: atom_id res chain seq x y z
N PRO A 1 -15.70 -15.96 -3.17
CA PRO A 1 -14.66 -16.03 -4.22
C PRO A 1 -13.28 -15.87 -3.57
N GLU A 2 -12.23 -16.40 -4.20
CA GLU A 2 -10.87 -16.38 -3.65
C GLU A 2 -10.26 -14.97 -3.55
N PHE A 3 -10.63 -14.07 -4.47
CA PHE A 3 -10.17 -12.68 -4.53
C PHE A 3 -11.36 -11.72 -4.34
N PRO A 4 -11.89 -11.55 -3.11
CA PRO A 4 -13.12 -10.78 -2.91
C PRO A 4 -12.89 -9.28 -2.71
N TRP A 5 -11.65 -8.82 -2.49
CA TRP A 5 -11.34 -7.42 -2.21
C TRP A 5 -11.20 -6.64 -3.50
N TYR A 6 -11.88 -5.50 -3.61
CA TYR A 6 -11.73 -4.59 -4.73
C TYR A 6 -10.64 -3.58 -4.38
N GLY A 7 -9.60 -3.49 -5.22
CA GLY A 7 -8.51 -2.52 -5.08
C GLY A 7 -8.49 -1.56 -6.27
N TYR A 8 -8.26 -0.28 -6.00
CA TYR A 8 -8.35 0.77 -7.01
C TYR A 8 -7.56 2.00 -6.59
N ASP A 9 -7.31 2.89 -7.56
CA ASP A 9 -6.76 4.22 -7.33
C ASP A 9 -7.90 5.25 -7.22
N ALA A 10 -8.03 5.88 -6.05
CA ALA A 10 -9.02 6.91 -5.78
C ALA A 10 -8.58 8.30 -6.27
N TYR A 11 -7.32 8.47 -6.68
CA TYR A 11 -6.82 9.74 -7.20
C TYR A 11 -7.48 10.08 -8.55
N LYS A 12 -8.05 11.29 -8.63
CA LYS A 12 -8.77 11.78 -9.82
C LYS A 12 -8.00 12.88 -10.57
N GLY A 13 -6.87 13.34 -10.07
CA GLY A 13 -6.08 14.38 -10.72
C GLY A 13 -5.24 13.87 -11.89
N PHE A 14 -4.37 14.75 -12.40
CA PHE A 14 -3.59 14.51 -13.62
C PHE A 14 -2.10 14.29 -13.35
N GLU A 15 -1.62 14.64 -12.15
CA GLU A 15 -0.25 14.46 -11.71
C GLU A 15 0.09 12.98 -11.61
N ALA A 16 0.91 12.49 -12.55
CA ALA A 16 1.26 11.08 -12.65
C ALA A 16 1.96 10.48 -11.44
N ARG A 17 2.54 11.31 -10.56
CA ARG A 17 3.20 10.88 -9.31
C ARG A 17 2.23 10.58 -8.17
N TYR A 18 1.01 11.11 -8.24
CA TYR A 18 0.05 10.95 -7.16
C TYR A 18 -0.86 9.76 -7.42
N HIS A 19 -1.03 8.99 -6.35
CA HIS A 19 -1.94 7.87 -6.26
C HIS A 19 -2.60 7.93 -4.88
N ASP A 20 -3.84 7.48 -4.79
CA ASP A 20 -4.50 7.23 -3.52
C ASP A 20 -5.12 5.84 -3.55
N LEU A 21 -4.28 4.83 -3.35
CA LEU A 21 -4.68 3.44 -3.48
C LEU A 21 -5.52 3.00 -2.28
N LYS A 22 -6.68 2.40 -2.57
CA LYS A 22 -7.60 1.88 -1.57
C LYS A 22 -7.95 0.42 -1.84
N VAL A 23 -8.38 -0.26 -0.78
CA VAL A 23 -9.14 -1.52 -0.90
C VAL A 23 -10.42 -1.46 -0.08
N ASN A 24 -11.48 -2.11 -0.59
CA ASN A 24 -12.67 -2.41 0.19
C ASN A 24 -13.25 -3.79 -0.15
N LEU A 25 -14.22 -4.21 0.64
CA LEU A 25 -14.93 -5.47 0.46
C LEU A 25 -16.41 -5.18 0.21
N LYS A 26 -16.86 -5.26 -1.04
CA LYS A 26 -18.27 -5.09 -1.44
C LYS A 26 -18.91 -3.80 -0.88
N GLY A 27 -18.23 -2.67 -1.00
CA GLY A 27 -18.72 -1.38 -0.52
C GLY A 27 -18.52 -1.15 0.99
N SER A 28 -17.75 -2.00 1.67
CA SER A 28 -17.32 -1.74 3.04
C SER A 28 -16.50 -0.45 3.14
N LYS A 29 -16.18 -0.06 4.39
CA LYS A 29 -15.14 0.93 4.68
C LYS A 29 -13.88 0.66 3.85
N GLU A 30 -13.32 1.73 3.31
CA GLU A 30 -12.07 1.74 2.55
C GLU A 30 -10.87 1.75 3.50
N TYR A 31 -9.81 1.07 3.09
CA TYR A 31 -8.53 1.05 3.78
C TYR A 31 -7.46 1.62 2.86
N GLN A 32 -6.63 2.52 3.40
CA GLN A 32 -5.42 2.99 2.72
C GLN A 32 -4.49 1.81 2.46
N VAL A 33 -3.98 1.70 1.25
CA VAL A 33 -2.94 0.73 0.89
C VAL A 33 -1.81 1.41 0.12
N TYR A 34 -0.72 0.68 -0.03
CA TYR A 34 0.46 1.10 -0.78
C TYR A 34 0.86 -0.01 -1.75
N CYS A 35 1.44 0.37 -2.88
CA CYS A 35 1.98 -0.58 -3.83
C CYS A 35 3.22 -1.25 -3.24
N PHE A 36 3.30 -2.57 -3.37
CA PHE A 36 4.42 -3.36 -2.84
C PHE A 36 5.41 -3.82 -3.93
N ASN A 37 5.08 -3.62 -5.21
CA ASN A 37 5.90 -4.05 -6.34
C ASN A 37 6.08 -2.91 -7.35
N LEU A 38 7.24 -2.25 -7.30
CA LEU A 38 7.54 -1.05 -8.10
C LEU A 38 7.43 -1.25 -9.62
N LYS A 39 7.74 -2.45 -10.12
CA LYS A 39 7.73 -2.74 -11.57
C LYS A 39 6.38 -3.22 -12.10
N ARG A 40 5.37 -3.36 -11.24
CA ARG A 40 4.02 -3.79 -11.65
C ARG A 40 3.10 -2.58 -11.80
N SER A 41 2.12 -2.71 -12.69
CA SER A 41 1.10 -1.68 -12.88
C SER A 41 0.33 -1.42 -11.58
N PHE A 42 0.11 -0.14 -11.28
CA PHE A 42 -0.80 0.27 -10.21
C PHE A 42 -2.25 -0.20 -10.46
N PRO A 43 -3.06 -0.36 -9.40
CA PRO A 43 -4.50 -0.57 -9.53
C PRO A 43 -5.14 0.50 -10.42
N ARG A 44 -6.14 0.10 -11.20
CA ARG A 44 -6.88 1.03 -12.06
C ARG A 44 -7.74 1.97 -11.23
N ARG A 45 -8.09 3.11 -11.82
CA ARG A 45 -9.03 4.08 -11.22
C ARG A 45 -10.44 3.49 -11.12
N THR A 46 -11.26 4.00 -10.22
CA THR A 46 -12.63 3.50 -9.96
C THR A 46 -13.57 3.51 -11.17
N HIS A 47 -13.35 4.39 -12.15
CA HIS A 47 -14.16 4.49 -13.39
C HIS A 47 -13.59 3.66 -14.56
N SER A 48 -12.54 2.88 -14.32
CA SER A 48 -11.97 1.96 -15.31
C SER A 48 -12.94 0.81 -15.60
N ILE A 49 -12.98 0.36 -16.85
CA ILE A 49 -13.68 -0.86 -17.26
C ILE A 49 -13.05 -2.13 -16.67
N THR A 50 -11.76 -2.07 -16.34
CA THR A 50 -11.02 -3.16 -15.71
C THR A 50 -10.94 -2.94 -14.21
N ASN A 51 -11.38 -3.95 -13.45
CA ASN A 51 -11.32 -3.98 -11.99
C ASN A 51 -10.19 -4.88 -11.50
N ASN A 52 -9.50 -4.46 -10.45
CA ASN A 52 -8.46 -5.25 -9.79
C ASN A 52 -9.03 -5.89 -8.52
N PHE A 53 -8.96 -7.22 -8.44
CA PHE A 53 -9.42 -7.98 -7.28
C PHE A 53 -8.27 -8.66 -6.54
N TYR A 54 -8.34 -8.65 -5.21
CA TYR A 54 -7.27 -9.07 -4.32
C TYR A 54 -7.74 -10.07 -3.26
N LYS A 55 -6.79 -10.85 -2.75
CA LYS A 55 -6.94 -11.74 -1.61
C LYS A 55 -6.21 -11.12 -0.42
N LYS A 56 -6.90 -11.00 0.71
CA LYS A 56 -6.27 -10.52 1.95
C LYS A 56 -5.43 -11.64 2.55
N ILE A 57 -4.19 -11.31 2.90
CA ILE A 57 -3.23 -12.22 3.52
C ILE A 57 -2.73 -11.56 4.80
N VAL A 58 -2.50 -12.35 5.85
CA VAL A 58 -1.90 -11.85 7.09
C VAL A 58 -0.44 -11.50 6.81
N GLY A 59 -0.05 -10.25 7.09
CA GLY A 59 1.32 -9.78 6.90
C GLY A 59 2.27 -10.43 7.90
N SER A 60 3.41 -10.90 7.40
CA SER A 60 4.54 -11.41 8.17
C SER A 60 5.82 -11.24 7.35
N GLY A 61 6.99 -11.35 7.98
CA GLY A 61 8.28 -11.29 7.27
C GLY A 61 8.39 -12.27 6.11
N SER A 62 7.86 -13.49 6.27
CA SER A 62 7.84 -14.52 5.22
C SER A 62 6.89 -14.17 4.07
N VAL A 63 5.74 -13.59 4.36
CA VAL A 63 4.78 -13.10 3.35
C VAL A 63 5.38 -11.91 2.59
N PHE A 64 5.97 -10.96 3.30
CA PHE A 64 6.64 -9.81 2.69
C PHE A 64 7.78 -10.25 1.76
N LYS A 65 8.60 -11.22 2.17
CA LYS A 65 9.63 -11.79 1.29
C LYS A 65 9.04 -12.47 0.05
N SER A 66 7.98 -13.25 0.22
CA SER A 66 7.39 -14.05 -0.88
C SER A 66 6.68 -13.21 -1.95
N TYR A 67 6.07 -12.08 -1.56
CA TYR A 67 5.31 -11.22 -2.47
C TYR A 67 6.11 -10.02 -2.99
N ALA A 68 7.27 -9.70 -2.42
CA ALA A 68 8.18 -8.68 -2.93
C ALA A 68 9.04 -9.26 -4.06
N GLU A 69 9.25 -8.48 -5.14
CA GLU A 69 10.17 -8.89 -6.22
C GLU A 69 11.64 -8.81 -5.77
N ASN A 70 11.99 -7.79 -4.97
CA ASN A 70 13.34 -7.58 -4.45
C ASN A 70 13.29 -7.00 -3.03
N PRO A 71 12.97 -7.81 -2.00
CA PRO A 71 12.90 -7.34 -0.62
C PRO A 71 14.29 -7.01 -0.08
N ARG A 72 14.41 -5.89 0.66
CA ARG A 72 15.66 -5.53 1.36
C ARG A 72 15.80 -6.33 2.65
N VAL A 73 16.31 -7.55 2.53
CA VAL A 73 16.62 -8.43 3.67
C VAL A 73 18.11 -8.39 3.95
N LEU A 74 18.47 -7.99 5.18
CA LEU A 74 19.85 -8.07 5.68
C LEU A 74 19.96 -9.32 6.55
N ASP A 75 21.03 -10.09 6.37
CA ASP A 75 21.37 -11.28 7.17
C ASP A 75 20.24 -12.33 7.23
N GLU A 76 19.46 -12.43 6.15
CA GLU A 76 18.27 -13.31 6.03
C GLU A 76 17.20 -13.11 7.12
N ASN A 77 17.27 -12.01 7.88
CA ASN A 77 16.41 -11.77 9.03
C ASN A 77 15.04 -11.20 8.63
N LEU A 78 14.04 -12.09 8.60
CA LEU A 78 12.67 -11.75 8.20
C LEU A 78 11.91 -10.95 9.27
N ASP A 79 12.25 -11.13 10.55
CA ASP A 79 11.68 -10.35 11.64
C ASP A 79 12.07 -8.87 11.52
N LYS A 80 13.30 -8.61 11.08
CA LYS A 80 13.77 -7.25 10.79
C LYS A 80 13.05 -6.65 9.59
N LEU A 81 12.81 -7.42 8.53
CA LEU A 81 12.01 -6.98 7.39
C LEU A 81 10.59 -6.59 7.84
N GLU A 82 9.94 -7.45 8.63
CA GLU A 82 8.61 -7.21 9.17
C GLU A 82 8.57 -5.93 10.02
N LYS A 83 9.45 -5.81 11.01
CA LYS A 83 9.53 -4.63 11.88
C LYS A 83 9.78 -3.35 11.10
N ASN A 84 10.65 -3.38 10.09
CA ASN A 84 10.93 -2.20 9.28
C ASN A 84 9.68 -1.74 8.51
N ILE A 85 8.96 -2.66 7.86
CA ILE A 85 7.74 -2.33 7.12
C ILE A 85 6.67 -1.80 8.09
N LEU A 86 6.46 -2.48 9.22
CA LEU A 86 5.49 -2.04 10.24
C LEU A 86 5.82 -0.65 10.78
N ASN A 87 7.09 -0.35 11.08
CA ASN A 87 7.52 0.95 11.57
C ASN A 87 7.33 2.06 10.54
N VAL A 88 7.59 1.79 9.25
CA VAL A 88 7.35 2.78 8.18
C VAL A 88 5.85 3.10 8.11
N ILE A 89 4.99 2.08 8.04
CA ILE A 89 3.52 2.31 7.95
C ILE A 89 2.97 2.99 9.21
N TYR A 90 3.48 2.63 10.39
CA TYR A 90 3.05 3.23 11.66
C TYR A 90 3.43 4.71 11.79
N ASN A 91 4.58 5.10 11.22
CA ASN A 91 5.05 6.50 11.22
C ASN A 91 4.64 7.28 9.97
N GLY A 92 4.20 6.58 8.93
CA GLY A 92 3.76 7.16 7.66
C GLY A 92 2.32 7.58 7.66
N TYR A 93 1.82 7.93 6.48
CA TYR A 93 0.44 8.35 6.29
C TYR A 93 -0.54 7.16 6.43
N LYS A 94 -1.67 7.25 7.14
CA LYS A 94 -2.17 8.38 7.95
C LYS A 94 -1.90 8.20 9.45
N SER A 95 -1.20 7.13 9.84
CA SER A 95 -0.94 6.80 11.25
C SER A 95 -0.11 7.89 11.94
N ASN A 96 1.01 8.28 11.32
CA ASN A 96 1.84 9.42 11.71
C ASN A 96 2.16 9.47 13.22
N ALA A 97 2.46 8.33 13.81
CA ALA A 97 2.52 8.19 15.27
C ALA A 97 3.55 9.12 15.96
N ASN A 98 4.62 9.48 15.26
CA ASN A 98 5.67 10.38 15.75
C ASN A 98 5.68 11.74 15.05
N GLY A 99 4.62 12.10 14.31
CA GLY A 99 4.48 13.44 13.71
C GLY A 99 5.40 13.73 12.51
N PHE A 100 6.04 12.72 11.92
CA PHE A 100 6.94 12.90 10.76
C PHE A 100 6.23 13.45 9.52
N MET A 101 4.92 13.26 9.41
CA MET A 101 4.10 13.74 8.30
C MET A 101 3.39 15.07 8.60
N ASN A 102 3.69 15.72 9.74
CA ASN A 102 3.06 16.98 10.10
C ASN A 102 3.41 18.10 9.09
N GLY A 103 2.38 18.82 8.64
CA GLY A 103 2.53 19.90 7.66
C GLY A 103 2.72 19.42 6.22
N ILE A 104 2.71 18.12 5.96
CA ILE A 104 2.75 17.55 4.61
C ILE A 104 1.32 17.29 4.14
N GLU A 105 0.95 17.82 2.96
CA GLU A 105 -0.36 17.57 2.35
C GLU A 105 -0.59 16.08 2.05
N ASP A 106 -1.84 15.61 2.13
CA ASP A 106 -2.20 14.19 2.08
C ASP A 106 -1.55 13.41 0.91
N PHE A 107 -1.64 13.91 -0.34
CA PHE A 107 -1.03 13.20 -1.49
C PHE A 107 0.51 13.22 -1.47
N ASN A 108 1.10 14.28 -0.92
CA ASN A 108 2.55 14.32 -0.70
C ASN A 108 2.97 13.34 0.41
N ALA A 109 2.19 13.23 1.48
CA ALA A 109 2.46 12.30 2.58
C ALA A 109 2.28 10.83 2.15
N ILE A 110 1.29 10.55 1.29
CA ILE A 110 1.13 9.24 0.64
C ILE A 110 2.37 8.93 -0.21
N LEU A 111 2.82 9.88 -1.04
CA LEU A 111 4.01 9.72 -1.87
C LEU A 111 5.31 9.51 -1.04
N VAL A 112 5.43 10.16 0.12
CA VAL A 112 6.56 9.96 1.04
C VAL A 112 6.52 8.59 1.72
N THR A 113 5.32 8.05 1.97
CA THR A 113 5.14 6.74 2.61
C THR A 113 5.31 5.58 1.61
N GLN A 114 4.99 5.82 0.33
CA GLN A 114 5.08 4.86 -0.77
C GLN A 114 6.54 4.54 -1.15
#